data_AF-A0A7W7GN15-F1
#
_entry.id   AF-A0A7W7GN15-F1
#
_cell.length_a   1.000
_cell.length_b   1.000
_cell.length_c   1.000
_cell.angle_alpha   90.00
_cell.angle_beta   90.00
_cell.angle_gamma   90.00
#
_symmetry.space_group_name_H-M   'P 1'
#
loop_
_entity.id
_entity.type
_entity.pdbx_description
1 polymer ?
#
loop_
_entity_poly.entity_id
_entity_poly.type
_entity_poly.pdbx_seq_one_letter_code
_entity_poly.pdbx_strand_id
1 'polypeptide(L)'
;MFTGIITHIGTVVALQQDEQSDTAVLVLDTAGAAAGLPEGGSLAVNGVCLTSVPQDADPSAPDSAPDDGLFRADLMGQTLRMTALGELSPGDRVNLERCLRPTDHIDGHIVQGHVDGVGTVAQVADEGAWRRVRVAVPDELARVIPAQGAITVQGVSLTVTAVSAPSQRRHWFEVGLIPATLEATVLGALAPGDRVNLETDVMARYAERMTQIPSSEPVRLDGVDRAVEQLAAGRPVIVVDDEDRENEGDIVFAAALATDEVTAFTIRHTSGVLCAPMPGAVADRLELPPMTATNQDPKGTAYTVSVDAAAGVTTGISAADRARTLRVLAGAQSAPADLTRPGHVFPLRAVDGGVAQRSGHTEAGVELCRLAGLPPVAAIAELTHDDGTMMRLPALRRFADDHALALISIEDLQAHLSGVDSTEDALLPTKHGQLRVSAHRDAATGVEHVLLRPVEPVGDSGAPDVVRVHSECLTGDAFGSLRCDCGPQLQHALEQTARTGGAVLYVRGHEGRGIGLAAKLRAYALQDAGRDTVDANLDLGLPADARDWAGAAAVLRAAGLERIRLVTNNPAKADGLREHGIDIVELLPAPAPVTEHNLAYLRTKRDRMGHTVPGLD
;
A
#
# COMPACT_ATOMS: atom_id res chain seq x y z
N MET A 1 -26.72 24.16 9.02
CA MET A 1 -26.80 23.98 7.56
C MET A 1 -27.59 25.13 7.00
N PHE A 2 -27.08 25.69 5.92
CA PHE A 2 -27.56 26.88 5.23
C PHE A 2 -27.62 26.58 3.73
N THR A 3 -28.13 27.53 2.96
CA THR A 3 -28.25 27.44 1.50
C THR A 3 -27.42 28.49 0.77
N GLY A 4 -26.96 29.50 1.51
CA GLY A 4 -26.37 30.70 0.95
C GLY A 4 -27.40 31.65 0.31
N ILE A 5 -28.69 31.49 0.63
CA ILE A 5 -29.73 32.43 0.24
C ILE A 5 -29.93 33.41 1.39
N ILE A 6 -29.47 34.64 1.19
CA ILE A 6 -29.50 35.68 2.20
C ILE A 6 -30.94 36.12 2.46
N THR A 7 -31.32 36.14 3.73
CA THR A 7 -32.69 36.49 4.14
C THR A 7 -32.77 37.92 4.67
N HIS A 8 -31.70 38.41 5.28
CA HIS A 8 -31.65 39.73 5.92
C HIS A 8 -30.26 40.35 5.74
N ILE A 9 -30.20 41.67 5.82
CA ILE A 9 -28.95 42.42 5.94
C ILE A 9 -28.93 43.08 7.31
N GLY A 10 -27.98 42.65 8.14
CA GLY A 10 -27.74 43.23 9.46
C GLY A 10 -26.70 44.35 9.43
N THR A 11 -26.51 44.97 10.59
CA THR A 11 -25.49 46.00 10.83
C THR A 11 -24.65 45.64 12.04
N VAL A 12 -23.34 45.78 11.93
CA VAL A 12 -22.41 45.58 13.04
C VAL A 12 -22.61 46.70 14.06
N VAL A 13 -22.89 46.33 15.31
CA VAL A 13 -23.02 47.25 16.43
C VAL A 13 -21.69 47.39 17.14
N ALA A 14 -21.03 46.27 17.42
CA ALA A 14 -19.72 46.25 18.07
C ALA A 14 -18.93 44.98 17.70
N LEU A 15 -17.60 45.13 17.63
CA LEU A 15 -16.64 44.03 17.62
C LEU A 15 -15.59 44.33 18.68
N GLN A 16 -15.50 43.46 19.69
CA GLN A 16 -14.56 43.61 20.80
C GLN A 16 -13.58 42.45 20.78
N GLN A 17 -12.33 42.70 20.40
CA GLN A 17 -11.28 41.69 20.37
C GLN A 17 -10.52 41.66 21.69
N ASP A 18 -10.23 40.46 22.19
CA ASP A 18 -9.33 40.23 23.31
C ASP A 18 -8.07 39.51 22.80
N GLU A 19 -6.99 40.29 22.68
CA GLU A 19 -5.69 39.81 22.20
C GLU A 19 -5.04 38.79 23.14
N GLN A 20 -5.40 38.76 24.43
CA GLN A 20 -4.81 37.84 25.40
C GLN A 20 -5.38 36.43 25.27
N SER A 21 -6.67 36.33 24.95
CA SER A 21 -7.39 35.06 24.80
C SER A 21 -7.55 34.62 23.34
N ASP A 22 -7.14 35.45 22.37
CA ASP A 22 -7.33 35.20 20.93
C ASP A 22 -8.82 34.96 20.61
N THR A 23 -9.69 35.80 21.17
CA THR A 23 -11.15 35.75 20.98
C THR A 23 -11.72 37.12 20.63
N ALA A 24 -12.96 37.15 20.14
CA ALA A 24 -13.71 38.39 19.96
C ALA A 24 -15.20 38.21 20.24
N VAL A 25 -15.87 39.27 20.67
CA VAL A 25 -17.33 39.33 20.79
C VAL A 25 -17.87 40.21 19.68
N LEU A 26 -18.75 39.65 18.84
CA LEU A 26 -19.46 40.37 17.78
C LEU A 26 -20.91 40.59 18.21
N VAL A 27 -21.38 41.84 18.09
CA VAL A 27 -22.76 42.26 18.33
C VAL A 27 -23.32 42.86 17.04
N LEU A 28 -24.49 42.38 16.63
CA LEU A 28 -25.16 42.78 15.40
C LEU A 28 -26.60 43.21 15.68
N ASP A 29 -27.07 44.25 14.99
CA ASP A 29 -28.48 44.46 14.73
C ASP A 29 -28.84 43.60 13.52
N THR A 30 -29.72 42.63 13.74
CA THR A 30 -30.06 41.61 12.74
C THR A 30 -31.26 41.96 11.87
N ALA A 31 -31.89 43.12 12.07
CA ALA A 31 -33.12 43.50 11.40
C ALA A 31 -34.22 42.41 11.49
N GLY A 32 -34.29 41.71 12.64
CA GLY A 32 -35.24 40.64 12.90
C GLY A 32 -34.79 39.22 12.51
N ALA A 33 -33.60 39.04 11.91
CA ALA A 33 -33.12 37.70 11.54
C ALA A 33 -32.89 36.77 12.76
N ALA A 34 -32.54 37.34 13.91
CA ALA A 34 -32.36 36.59 15.15
C ALA A 34 -33.67 36.35 15.93
N ALA A 35 -34.82 36.87 15.47
CA ALA A 35 -36.08 36.75 16.19
C ALA A 35 -36.45 35.29 16.49
N GLY A 36 -36.63 34.97 17.77
CA GLY A 36 -36.93 33.62 18.25
C GLY A 36 -35.80 32.60 18.05
N LEU A 37 -34.55 33.04 17.87
CA LEU A 37 -33.38 32.18 17.89
C LEU A 37 -33.04 31.87 19.36
N PRO A 38 -33.04 30.59 19.79
CA PRO A 38 -32.67 30.25 21.16
C PRO A 38 -31.18 30.47 21.41
N GLU A 39 -30.79 30.56 22.68
CA GLU A 39 -29.39 30.42 23.08
C GLU A 39 -28.79 29.12 22.52
N GLY A 40 -27.57 29.19 21.98
CA GLY A 40 -26.96 28.08 21.25
C GLY A 40 -27.47 27.90 19.81
N GLY A 41 -28.45 28.70 19.37
CA GLY A 41 -28.92 28.71 17.99
C GLY A 41 -27.89 29.30 17.03
N SER A 42 -27.89 28.82 15.78
CA SER A 42 -26.92 29.25 14.76
C SER A 42 -27.48 30.30 13.80
N LEU A 43 -26.67 31.31 13.50
CA LEU A 43 -26.92 32.32 12.48
C LEU A 43 -25.66 32.44 11.61
N ALA A 44 -25.81 32.35 10.28
CA ALA A 44 -24.70 32.63 9.37
C ALA A 44 -24.54 34.14 9.20
N VAL A 45 -23.34 34.65 9.45
CA VAL A 45 -22.94 36.05 9.29
C VAL A 45 -21.85 36.12 8.25
N ASN A 46 -22.14 36.73 7.09
CA ASN A 46 -21.23 36.73 5.94
C ASN A 46 -20.69 35.31 5.61
N GLY A 47 -21.55 34.30 5.72
CA GLY A 47 -21.21 32.89 5.48
C GLY A 47 -20.53 32.18 6.65
N VAL A 48 -20.28 32.82 7.78
CA VAL A 48 -19.70 32.17 8.97
C VAL A 48 -20.82 31.74 9.91
N CYS A 49 -20.91 30.46 10.24
CA CYS A 49 -21.84 29.95 11.24
C CYS A 49 -21.43 30.45 12.63
N LEU A 50 -22.22 31.34 13.22
CA LEU A 50 -22.00 31.85 14.57
C LEU A 50 -23.11 31.34 15.50
N THR A 51 -22.71 31.03 16.73
CA THR A 51 -23.60 30.54 17.78
C THR A 51 -24.06 31.71 18.66
N SER A 52 -25.37 31.83 18.85
CA SER A 52 -25.96 32.83 19.74
C SER A 52 -25.54 32.58 21.18
N VAL A 53 -24.97 33.60 21.82
CA VAL A 53 -24.64 33.59 23.26
C VAL A 53 -25.59 34.52 24.03
N PRO A 54 -25.73 34.36 25.35
CA PRO A 54 -26.54 35.26 26.17
C PRO A 54 -26.17 36.73 25.97
N GLN A 55 -27.19 37.59 25.87
CA GLN A 55 -26.99 39.02 26.12
C GLN A 55 -26.74 39.16 27.63
N ASP A 56 -25.53 39.54 28.04
CA ASP A 56 -25.32 39.90 29.45
C ASP A 56 -26.21 41.11 29.73
N ALA A 57 -27.19 40.96 30.63
CA ALA A 57 -27.98 42.08 31.10
C ALA A 57 -27.03 43.13 31.67
N ASP A 58 -27.10 44.35 31.15
CA ASP A 58 -26.43 45.50 31.76
C ASP A 58 -26.76 45.51 33.27
N PRO A 59 -25.79 45.34 34.18
CA PRO A 59 -26.06 45.32 35.61
C PRO A 59 -26.63 46.65 36.13
N SER A 60 -26.61 47.71 35.30
CA SER A 60 -27.16 49.03 35.60
C SER A 60 -28.59 49.27 35.08
N ALA A 61 -29.19 48.32 34.34
CA ALA A 61 -30.55 48.44 33.78
C ALA A 61 -31.34 47.11 33.88
N PRO A 62 -31.92 46.79 35.07
CA PRO A 62 -32.51 45.48 35.36
C PRO A 62 -33.83 45.15 34.66
N ASP A 63 -34.39 46.06 33.85
CA ASP A 63 -35.72 45.91 33.21
C ASP A 63 -35.67 46.00 31.68
N SER A 64 -34.50 45.89 31.04
CA SER A 64 -34.44 45.77 29.58
C SER A 64 -34.82 44.35 29.16
N ALA A 65 -35.96 44.20 28.48
CA ALA A 65 -36.27 42.96 27.79
C ALA A 65 -35.15 42.66 26.78
N PRO A 66 -34.79 41.39 26.51
CA PRO A 66 -33.85 41.06 25.45
C PRO A 66 -34.31 41.75 24.17
N ASP A 67 -33.42 42.55 23.57
CA ASP A 67 -33.75 43.23 22.33
C ASP A 67 -33.78 42.16 21.23
N ASP A 68 -34.99 41.75 20.81
CA ASP A 68 -35.24 40.71 19.80
C ASP A 68 -34.55 41.01 18.45
N GLY A 69 -34.00 42.21 18.26
CA GLY A 69 -33.20 42.61 17.11
C GLY A 69 -31.70 42.32 17.23
N LEU A 70 -31.14 42.18 18.44
CA LEU A 70 -29.70 42.08 18.66
C LEU A 70 -29.19 40.64 18.75
N PHE A 71 -28.15 40.33 17.99
CA PHE A 71 -27.44 39.04 18.04
C PHE A 71 -26.03 39.23 18.58
N ARG A 72 -25.64 38.36 19.51
CA ARG A 72 -24.29 38.32 20.08
C ARG A 72 -23.68 36.94 19.84
N ALA A 73 -22.42 36.91 19.44
CA ALA A 73 -21.65 35.67 19.30
C ALA A 73 -20.19 35.87 19.73
N ASP A 74 -19.62 34.81 20.29
CA ASP A 74 -18.19 34.70 20.55
C ASP A 74 -17.48 34.09 19.34
N LEU A 75 -16.36 34.69 18.96
CA LEU A 75 -15.49 34.27 17.87
C LEU A 75 -14.19 33.75 18.46
N MET A 76 -13.83 32.52 18.10
CA MET A 76 -12.52 31.97 18.41
C MET A 76 -11.45 32.46 17.42
N GLY A 77 -10.19 32.45 17.84
CA GLY A 77 -9.07 32.91 17.02
C GLY A 77 -8.93 32.21 15.67
N GLN A 78 -9.31 30.94 15.57
CA GLN A 78 -9.36 30.25 14.27
C GLN A 78 -10.38 30.93 13.33
N THR A 79 -11.58 31.29 13.81
CA THR A 79 -12.57 32.03 13.02
C THR A 79 -12.03 33.39 12.61
N LEU A 80 -11.34 34.11 13.50
CA LEU A 80 -10.74 35.40 13.19
C LEU A 80 -9.64 35.30 12.12
N ARG A 81 -8.82 34.25 12.14
CA ARG A 81 -7.77 34.01 11.13
C ARG A 81 -8.30 33.56 9.78
N MET A 82 -9.32 32.70 9.79
CA MET A 82 -9.86 32.08 8.57
C MET A 82 -10.86 32.95 7.83
N THR A 83 -11.36 34.03 8.45
CA THR A 83 -12.44 34.87 7.92
C THR A 83 -12.07 36.35 7.94
N ALA A 84 -12.84 37.16 7.22
CA ALA A 84 -12.76 38.62 7.24
C ALA A 84 -13.57 39.24 8.39
N LEU A 85 -14.17 38.44 9.30
CA LEU A 85 -14.99 39.00 10.39
C LEU A 85 -14.19 39.85 11.38
N GLY A 86 -12.90 39.56 11.55
CA GLY A 86 -12.01 40.35 12.41
C GLY A 86 -11.74 41.77 11.92
N GLU A 87 -12.15 42.10 10.70
CA GLU A 87 -11.95 43.42 10.09
C GLU A 87 -13.20 44.31 10.13
N LEU A 88 -14.32 43.78 10.63
CA LEU A 88 -15.59 44.49 10.70
C LEU A 88 -15.54 45.65 11.69
N SER A 89 -16.15 46.76 11.30
CA SER A 89 -16.31 47.97 12.10
C SER A 89 -17.79 48.25 12.40
N PRO A 90 -18.10 48.96 13.50
CA PRO A 90 -19.47 49.42 13.76
C PRO A 90 -20.04 50.20 12.58
N GLY A 91 -21.24 49.83 12.15
CA GLY A 91 -21.91 50.38 10.96
C GLY A 91 -21.74 49.55 9.69
N ASP A 92 -20.82 48.58 9.65
CA ASP A 92 -20.66 47.69 8.51
C ASP A 92 -21.91 46.82 8.31
N ARG A 93 -22.28 46.61 7.05
CA ARG A 93 -23.42 45.77 6.68
C ARG A 93 -22.96 44.32 6.50
N VAL A 94 -23.78 43.37 6.97
CA VAL A 94 -23.47 41.93 6.89
C VAL A 94 -24.67 41.15 6.34
N ASN A 95 -24.37 40.15 5.51
CA ASN A 95 -25.35 39.17 5.05
C ASN A 95 -25.73 38.22 6.19
N LEU A 96 -27.03 38.00 6.40
CA LEU A 96 -27.56 37.12 7.44
C LEU A 96 -28.45 36.01 6.86
N GLU A 97 -28.22 34.78 7.31
CA GLU A 97 -29.04 33.62 6.99
C GLU A 97 -29.25 32.74 8.23
N ARG A 98 -30.50 32.34 8.47
CA ARG A 98 -30.83 31.39 9.55
C ARG A 98 -30.55 29.96 9.12
N CYS A 99 -30.25 29.10 10.09
CA CYS A 99 -30.14 27.69 9.81
C CYS A 99 -31.46 27.12 9.27
N LEU A 100 -31.36 26.23 8.29
CA LEU A 100 -32.50 25.52 7.72
C LEU A 100 -33.14 24.59 8.74
N ARG A 101 -34.48 24.55 8.73
CA ARG A 101 -35.27 23.47 9.33
C ARG A 101 -35.35 22.29 8.36
N PRO A 102 -35.62 21.07 8.86
CA PRO A 102 -35.78 19.89 8.00
C PRO A 102 -36.86 20.01 6.92
N THR A 103 -37.82 20.93 7.10
CA THR A 103 -38.95 21.16 6.18
C THR A 103 -38.72 22.31 5.20
N ASP A 104 -37.61 23.02 5.31
CA ASP A 104 -37.34 24.20 4.50
C ASP A 104 -36.85 23.83 3.09
N HIS A 105 -37.05 24.73 2.14
CA HIS A 105 -36.55 24.57 0.76
C HIS A 105 -35.03 24.76 0.71
N ILE A 106 -34.38 24.02 -0.19
CA ILE A 106 -32.95 24.16 -0.49
C ILE A 106 -32.85 24.88 -1.83
N ASP A 107 -32.91 26.22 -1.78
CA ASP A 107 -32.93 27.07 -2.98
C ASP A 107 -31.52 27.43 -3.51
N GLY A 108 -30.47 27.18 -2.70
CA GLY A 108 -29.06 27.31 -3.06
C GLY A 108 -28.33 25.97 -3.07
N HIS A 109 -27.03 25.97 -2.75
CA HIS A 109 -26.27 24.73 -2.53
C HIS A 109 -26.12 24.42 -1.03
N ILE A 110 -25.53 23.27 -0.70
CA ILE A 110 -25.33 22.88 0.70
C ILE A 110 -24.19 23.73 1.28
N VAL A 111 -24.54 24.62 2.21
CA VAL A 111 -23.59 25.49 2.92
C VAL A 111 -23.55 25.09 4.40
N GLN A 112 -22.36 24.90 4.94
CA GLN A 112 -22.14 24.56 6.34
C GLN A 112 -21.97 25.80 7.22
N GLY A 113 -21.52 26.90 6.63
CA GLY A 113 -21.08 28.10 7.34
C GLY A 113 -19.64 27.94 7.87
N HIS A 114 -18.87 27.05 7.25
CA HIS A 114 -17.47 26.78 7.53
C HIS A 114 -16.63 27.40 6.42
N VAL A 115 -16.33 28.69 6.57
CA VAL A 115 -15.50 29.43 5.61
C VAL A 115 -14.14 28.77 5.47
N ASP A 116 -13.78 28.42 4.22
CA ASP A 116 -12.53 27.74 3.87
C ASP A 116 -11.36 28.74 3.77
N GLY A 117 -11.66 30.02 3.58
CA GLY A 117 -10.68 31.09 3.65
C GLY A 117 -11.21 32.41 3.11
N VAL A 118 -10.29 33.35 2.87
CA VAL A 118 -10.61 34.71 2.42
C VAL A 118 -10.04 34.95 1.04
N GLY A 119 -10.89 35.42 0.13
CA GLY A 119 -10.48 35.94 -1.18
C GLY A 119 -10.35 37.46 -1.17
N THR A 120 -9.72 38.00 -2.20
CA THR A 120 -9.64 39.46 -2.43
C THR A 120 -10.31 39.79 -3.75
N VAL A 121 -11.27 40.71 -3.75
CA VAL A 121 -11.90 41.19 -4.98
C VAL A 121 -10.82 41.84 -5.86
N ALA A 122 -10.54 41.23 -7.00
CA ALA A 122 -9.53 41.70 -7.93
C ALA A 122 -10.12 42.66 -8.97
N GLN A 123 -11.38 42.42 -9.37
CA GLN A 123 -12.05 43.23 -10.39
C GLN A 123 -13.57 43.19 -10.19
N VAL A 124 -14.20 44.34 -10.43
CA VAL A 124 -15.65 44.48 -10.55
C VAL A 124 -15.94 45.18 -11.88
N ALA A 125 -16.81 44.59 -12.70
CA ALA A 125 -17.19 45.13 -14.00
C ALA A 125 -18.72 45.12 -14.16
N ASP A 126 -19.27 46.23 -14.62
CA ASP A 126 -20.70 46.35 -14.93
C ASP A 126 -20.95 45.92 -16.38
N GLU A 127 -21.79 44.91 -16.58
CA GLU A 127 -22.18 44.39 -17.89
C GLU A 127 -23.57 44.89 -18.32
N GLY A 128 -24.10 45.90 -17.63
CA GLY A 128 -25.40 46.52 -17.88
C GLY A 128 -26.57 45.75 -17.25
N ALA A 129 -26.74 44.48 -17.60
CA ALA A 129 -27.84 43.66 -17.07
C ALA A 129 -27.46 42.88 -15.79
N TRP A 130 -26.18 42.75 -15.52
CA TRP A 130 -25.61 42.04 -14.37
C TRP A 130 -24.19 42.58 -14.10
N ARG A 131 -23.63 42.23 -12.95
CA ARG A 131 -22.28 42.65 -12.56
C ARG A 131 -21.36 41.46 -12.45
N ARG A 132 -20.19 41.57 -13.05
CA ARG A 132 -19.13 40.57 -13.00
C ARG A 132 -18.15 40.89 -11.88
N VAL A 133 -17.86 39.90 -11.05
CA VAL A 133 -16.88 40.03 -9.95
C VAL A 133 -15.84 38.93 -10.08
N ARG A 134 -14.57 39.33 -10.05
CA ARG A 134 -13.43 38.42 -10.03
C ARG A 134 -12.75 38.51 -8.68
N VAL A 135 -12.50 37.35 -8.08
CA VAL A 135 -11.89 37.22 -6.75
C VAL A 135 -10.59 36.44 -6.89
N ALA A 136 -9.49 37.05 -6.45
CA ALA A 136 -8.21 36.38 -6.30
C ALA A 136 -8.25 35.47 -5.07
N VAL A 137 -7.67 34.27 -5.19
CA VAL A 137 -7.71 33.23 -4.17
C VAL A 137 -6.34 32.59 -3.94
N PRO A 138 -6.07 32.08 -2.73
CA PRO A 138 -4.91 31.23 -2.46
C PRO A 138 -4.90 29.94 -3.30
N ASP A 139 -3.71 29.42 -3.58
CA ASP A 139 -3.50 28.19 -4.37
C ASP A 139 -4.25 26.97 -3.80
N GLU A 140 -4.35 26.90 -2.46
CA GLU A 140 -5.05 25.83 -1.75
C GLU A 140 -6.55 25.81 -2.08
N LEU A 141 -7.20 26.98 -2.12
CA LEU A 141 -8.62 27.10 -2.48
C LEU A 141 -8.84 26.95 -3.98
N ALA A 142 -7.90 27.40 -4.81
CA ALA A 142 -8.03 27.32 -6.26
C ALA A 142 -8.25 25.89 -6.77
N ARG A 143 -7.68 24.88 -6.08
CA ARG A 143 -7.79 23.45 -6.45
C ARG A 143 -9.21 22.90 -6.36
N VAL A 144 -10.03 23.46 -5.46
CA VAL A 144 -11.37 22.96 -5.14
C VAL A 144 -12.49 23.84 -5.71
N ILE A 145 -12.16 24.84 -6.52
CA ILE A 145 -13.12 25.75 -7.16
C ILE A 145 -13.17 25.46 -8.67
N PRO A 146 -14.12 24.63 -9.14
CA PRO A 146 -14.27 24.38 -10.57
C PRO A 146 -15.10 25.48 -11.25
N ALA A 147 -14.83 25.72 -12.54
CA ALA A 147 -15.77 26.46 -13.37
C ALA A 147 -17.13 25.72 -13.40
N GLN A 148 -18.22 26.48 -13.38
CA GLN A 148 -19.60 25.97 -13.25
C GLN A 148 -19.91 25.29 -11.91
N GLY A 149 -18.98 25.31 -10.95
CA GLY A 149 -19.22 24.88 -9.58
C GLY A 149 -20.00 25.88 -8.75
N ALA A 150 -20.43 25.44 -7.56
CA ALA A 150 -21.00 26.30 -6.53
C ALA A 150 -19.92 26.85 -5.60
N ILE A 151 -20.10 28.09 -5.15
CA ILE A 151 -19.26 28.75 -4.15
C ILE A 151 -20.11 29.74 -3.36
N THR A 152 -19.79 29.98 -2.10
CA THR A 152 -20.31 31.15 -1.38
C THR A 152 -19.31 32.31 -1.39
N VAL A 153 -19.82 33.52 -1.58
CA VAL A 153 -19.06 34.76 -1.37
C VAL A 153 -19.82 35.60 -0.34
N GLN A 154 -19.22 35.85 0.82
CA GLN A 154 -19.89 36.46 1.98
C GLN A 154 -21.22 35.76 2.33
N GLY A 155 -21.23 34.43 2.24
CA GLY A 155 -22.41 33.60 2.48
C GLY A 155 -23.45 33.59 1.36
N VAL A 156 -23.24 34.29 0.25
CA VAL A 156 -24.16 34.23 -0.90
C VAL A 156 -23.78 33.07 -1.80
N SER A 157 -24.69 32.12 -2.02
CA SER A 157 -24.51 31.01 -2.95
C SER A 157 -24.51 31.50 -4.40
N LEU A 158 -23.44 31.22 -5.13
CA LEU A 158 -23.21 31.67 -6.51
C LEU A 158 -22.66 30.53 -7.37
N THR A 159 -22.85 30.67 -8.68
CA THR A 159 -22.22 29.80 -9.68
C THR A 159 -20.95 30.45 -10.23
N VAL A 160 -19.84 29.71 -10.19
CA VAL A 160 -18.56 30.14 -10.77
C VAL A 160 -18.66 30.18 -12.29
N THR A 161 -18.45 31.33 -12.91
CA THR A 161 -18.52 31.49 -14.37
C THR A 161 -17.19 31.19 -15.06
N ALA A 162 -16.06 31.45 -14.40
CA ALA A 162 -14.73 31.19 -14.93
C ALA A 162 -13.68 31.07 -13.81
N VAL A 163 -12.55 30.43 -14.13
CA VAL A 163 -11.38 30.31 -13.25
C VAL A 163 -10.09 30.58 -14.03
N SER A 164 -9.03 30.98 -13.33
CA SER A 164 -7.68 31.08 -13.87
C SER A 164 -7.18 29.75 -14.44
N ALA A 165 -6.30 29.78 -15.45
CA ALA A 165 -5.66 28.56 -15.95
C ALA A 165 -4.72 27.95 -14.89
N PRO A 166 -4.58 26.61 -14.80
CA PRO A 166 -3.77 25.94 -13.78
C PRO A 166 -2.29 26.35 -13.77
N SER A 167 -1.74 26.76 -14.91
CA SER A 167 -0.34 27.18 -15.05
C SER A 167 -0.08 28.64 -14.63
N GLN A 168 -1.10 29.41 -14.26
CA GLN A 168 -0.92 30.80 -13.83
C GLN A 168 -0.33 30.86 -12.41
N ARG A 169 0.54 31.85 -12.17
CA ARG A 169 1.14 32.09 -10.84
C ARG A 169 0.19 32.72 -9.81
N ARG A 170 -0.97 33.23 -10.25
CA ARG A 170 -1.96 33.86 -9.38
C ARG A 170 -3.33 33.35 -9.80
N HIS A 171 -4.01 32.71 -8.88
CA HIS A 171 -5.30 32.10 -9.14
C HIS A 171 -6.46 33.03 -8.79
N TRP A 172 -7.54 32.89 -9.56
CA TRP A 172 -8.77 33.65 -9.37
C TRP A 172 -9.97 32.86 -9.89
N PHE A 173 -11.15 33.19 -9.37
CA PHE A 173 -12.43 32.76 -9.94
C PHE A 173 -13.32 33.97 -10.23
N GLU A 174 -14.36 33.77 -11.01
CA GLU A 174 -15.30 34.79 -11.45
C GLU A 174 -16.73 34.33 -11.19
N VAL A 175 -17.60 35.28 -10.83
CA VAL A 175 -19.03 35.09 -10.63
C VAL A 175 -19.81 36.22 -11.29
N GLY A 176 -21.05 35.92 -11.68
CA GLY A 176 -22.02 36.90 -12.16
C GLY A 176 -23.08 37.19 -11.10
N LEU A 177 -23.36 38.47 -10.87
CA LEU A 177 -24.35 38.96 -9.91
C LEU A 177 -25.52 39.62 -10.66
N ILE A 178 -26.69 39.02 -10.56
CA ILE A 178 -27.92 39.56 -11.16
C ILE A 178 -28.51 40.68 -10.28
N PRO A 179 -29.42 41.53 -10.81
CA PRO A 179 -29.98 42.66 -10.06
C PRO A 179 -30.61 42.27 -8.72
N ALA A 180 -31.33 41.15 -8.66
CA ALA A 180 -31.94 40.66 -7.43
C ALA A 180 -30.88 40.32 -6.35
N THR A 181 -29.76 39.71 -6.72
CA THR A 181 -28.65 39.41 -5.80
C THR A 181 -27.96 40.69 -5.33
N LEU A 182 -27.78 41.66 -6.22
CA LEU A 182 -27.17 42.95 -5.89
C LEU A 182 -28.02 43.76 -4.90
N GLU A 183 -29.35 43.66 -5.00
CA GLU A 183 -30.29 44.34 -4.10
C GLU A 183 -30.42 43.62 -2.75
N ALA A 184 -30.51 42.29 -2.77
CA ALA A 184 -30.78 41.48 -1.58
C ALA A 184 -29.55 41.20 -0.69
N THR A 185 -28.34 41.55 -1.15
CA THR A 185 -27.09 41.20 -0.45
C THR A 185 -26.11 42.37 -0.38
N VAL A 186 -25.09 42.27 0.46
CA VAL A 186 -24.02 43.28 0.53
C VAL A 186 -23.08 43.27 -0.68
N LEU A 187 -23.20 42.29 -1.59
CA LEU A 187 -22.29 42.14 -2.73
C LEU A 187 -22.36 43.30 -3.73
N GLY A 188 -23.46 44.06 -3.73
CA GLY A 188 -23.61 45.26 -4.56
C GLY A 188 -22.64 46.40 -4.21
N ALA A 189 -22.05 46.38 -3.02
CA ALA A 189 -21.09 47.38 -2.55
C ALA A 189 -19.62 46.98 -2.78
N LEU A 190 -19.34 45.77 -3.28
CA LEU A 190 -17.97 45.29 -3.44
C LEU A 190 -17.15 46.17 -4.39
N ALA A 191 -15.92 46.44 -4.00
CA ALA A 191 -14.90 47.14 -4.75
C ALA A 191 -13.59 46.33 -4.82
N PRO A 192 -12.73 46.57 -5.83
CA PRO A 192 -11.41 45.97 -5.86
C PRO A 192 -10.60 46.27 -4.60
N GLY A 193 -10.01 45.24 -4.01
CA GLY A 193 -9.29 45.29 -2.73
C GLY A 193 -10.08 44.73 -1.55
N ASP A 194 -11.42 44.64 -1.65
CA ASP A 194 -12.24 44.12 -0.57
C ASP A 194 -11.94 42.65 -0.29
N ARG A 195 -11.94 42.30 0.99
CA ARG A 195 -11.78 40.92 1.47
C ARG A 195 -13.15 40.27 1.63
N VAL A 196 -13.28 39.04 1.12
CA VAL A 196 -14.54 38.29 1.12
C VAL A 196 -14.37 36.89 1.67
N ASN A 197 -15.29 36.47 2.53
CA ASN A 197 -15.34 35.08 3.02
C ASN A 197 -15.76 34.14 1.88
N LEU A 198 -15.05 33.02 1.75
CA LEU A 198 -15.30 31.99 0.75
C LEU A 198 -15.59 30.65 1.42
N GLU A 199 -16.70 30.02 1.06
CA GLU A 199 -16.94 28.60 1.34
C GLU A 199 -17.14 27.87 0.01
N THR A 200 -16.37 26.81 -0.17
CA THR A 200 -16.36 25.96 -1.36
C THR A 200 -17.39 24.84 -1.23
N ASP A 201 -17.73 24.20 -2.34
CA ASP A 201 -18.67 23.09 -2.33
C ASP A 201 -18.17 21.96 -1.40
N VAL A 202 -19.05 21.49 -0.51
CA VAL A 202 -18.73 20.45 0.47
C VAL A 202 -18.19 19.17 -0.18
N MET A 203 -18.66 18.81 -1.37
CA MET A 203 -18.19 17.63 -2.10
C MET A 203 -16.79 17.85 -2.67
N ALA A 204 -16.47 19.06 -3.13
CA ALA A 204 -15.13 19.38 -3.62
C ALA A 204 -14.06 19.24 -2.53
N ARG A 205 -14.39 19.67 -1.30
CA ARG A 205 -13.51 19.55 -0.13
C ARG A 205 -13.23 18.10 0.26
N TYR A 206 -14.26 17.25 0.26
CA TYR A 206 -14.07 15.82 0.54
C TYR A 206 -13.34 15.10 -0.60
N ALA A 207 -13.62 15.44 -1.86
CA ALA A 207 -12.91 14.88 -3.01
C ALA A 207 -11.40 15.19 -2.95
N GLU A 208 -11.03 16.43 -2.67
CA GLU A 208 -9.63 16.84 -2.48
C GLU A 208 -8.99 16.14 -1.27
N ARG A 209 -9.75 15.95 -0.18
CA ARG A 209 -9.23 15.20 0.97
C ARG A 209 -8.98 13.73 0.61
N MET A 210 -9.83 13.12 -0.20
CA MET A 210 -9.65 11.74 -0.64
C MET A 210 -8.42 11.57 -1.54
N THR A 211 -8.06 12.56 -2.35
CA THR A 211 -6.82 12.49 -3.16
C THR A 211 -5.55 12.59 -2.31
N GLN A 212 -5.64 13.11 -1.10
CA GLN A 212 -4.52 13.24 -0.16
C GLN A 212 -4.37 12.02 0.76
N ILE A 213 -5.36 11.12 0.80
CA ILE A 213 -5.32 9.90 1.61
C ILE A 213 -4.91 8.75 0.68
N PRO A 214 -3.80 8.04 0.96
CA PRO A 214 -3.40 6.88 0.16
C PRO A 214 -4.53 5.85 0.12
N SER A 215 -4.85 5.38 -1.09
CA SER A 215 -5.76 4.24 -1.28
C SER A 215 -5.15 2.99 -0.65
N SER A 216 -5.96 2.25 0.11
CA SER A 216 -5.61 0.94 0.67
C SER A 216 -5.85 -0.23 -0.30
N GLU A 217 -6.21 0.03 -1.57
CA GLU A 217 -6.28 -1.05 -2.55
C GLU A 217 -4.87 -1.54 -2.87
N PRO A 218 -4.60 -2.85 -2.78
CA PRO A 218 -3.30 -3.41 -3.10
C PRO A 218 -2.98 -3.10 -4.57
N VAL A 219 -1.81 -2.48 -4.80
CA VAL A 219 -1.35 -2.17 -6.15
C VAL A 219 -1.03 -3.49 -6.87
N ARG A 220 -1.62 -3.67 -8.05
CA ARG A 220 -1.43 -4.89 -8.86
C ARG A 220 0.02 -5.05 -9.33
N LEU A 221 0.70 -6.08 -8.85
CA LEU A 221 1.97 -6.55 -9.40
C LEU A 221 1.73 -7.53 -10.57
N ASP A 222 2.74 -7.69 -11.42
CA ASP A 222 2.76 -8.68 -12.49
C ASP A 222 3.55 -9.93 -12.05
N GLY A 223 3.35 -11.07 -12.73
CA GLY A 223 4.12 -12.29 -12.42
C GLY A 223 5.58 -12.20 -12.87
N VAL A 224 6.48 -12.85 -12.12
CA VAL A 224 7.93 -12.90 -12.42
C VAL A 224 8.20 -13.47 -13.81
N ASP A 225 7.44 -14.47 -14.26
CA ASP A 225 7.57 -15.04 -15.61
C ASP A 225 7.43 -13.99 -16.70
N ARG A 226 6.47 -13.06 -16.56
CA ARG A 226 6.27 -11.97 -17.51
C ARG A 226 7.49 -11.05 -17.55
N ALA A 227 8.10 -10.77 -16.39
CA ALA A 227 9.30 -9.95 -16.33
C ALA A 227 10.49 -10.66 -17.01
N VAL A 228 10.66 -11.96 -16.74
CA VAL A 228 11.69 -12.79 -17.38
C VAL A 228 11.53 -12.83 -18.90
N GLU A 229 10.31 -13.02 -19.41
CA GLU A 229 10.00 -12.98 -20.84
C GLU A 229 10.34 -11.63 -21.48
N GLN A 230 10.00 -10.51 -20.81
CA GLN A 230 10.33 -9.18 -21.29
C GLN A 230 11.85 -8.94 -21.34
N LEU A 231 12.57 -9.31 -20.29
CA LEU A 231 14.03 -9.22 -20.23
C LEU A 231 14.69 -10.08 -21.33
N ALA A 232 14.23 -11.31 -21.52
CA ALA A 232 14.74 -12.20 -22.58
C ALA A 232 14.53 -11.59 -23.99
N ALA A 233 13.45 -10.84 -24.17
CA ALA A 233 13.16 -10.09 -25.40
C ALA A 233 13.92 -8.75 -25.51
N GLY A 234 14.80 -8.41 -24.57
CA GLY A 234 15.54 -7.15 -24.54
C GLY A 234 14.71 -5.94 -24.13
N ARG A 235 13.53 -6.15 -23.55
CA ARG A 235 12.67 -5.09 -23.01
C ARG A 235 12.99 -4.84 -21.53
N PRO A 236 12.92 -3.59 -21.06
CA PRO A 236 13.06 -3.30 -19.64
C PRO A 236 11.85 -3.78 -18.83
N VAL A 237 12.05 -3.94 -17.52
CA VAL A 237 11.01 -4.18 -16.51
C VAL A 237 11.20 -3.22 -15.34
N ILE A 238 10.25 -3.19 -14.42
CA ILE A 238 10.35 -2.43 -13.17
C ILE A 238 10.41 -3.42 -12.00
N VAL A 239 11.37 -3.22 -11.11
CA VAL A 239 11.48 -3.97 -9.85
C VAL A 239 11.32 -2.98 -8.71
N VAL A 240 10.49 -3.33 -7.73
CA VAL A 240 10.31 -2.55 -6.49
C VAL A 240 10.79 -3.35 -5.28
N ASP A 241 11.39 -2.68 -4.31
CA ASP A 241 11.74 -3.28 -3.03
C ASP A 241 10.64 -3.08 -1.97
N ASP A 242 10.84 -3.65 -0.78
CA ASP A 242 9.87 -3.55 0.31
C ASP A 242 9.65 -2.09 0.75
N GLU A 243 8.42 -1.80 1.21
CA GLU A 243 8.03 -0.48 1.70
C GLU A 243 8.91 0.02 2.86
N ASP A 244 9.49 -0.90 3.64
CA ASP A 244 10.39 -0.62 4.77
C ASP A 244 11.86 -0.43 4.38
N ARG A 245 12.22 -0.62 3.09
CA ARG A 245 13.61 -0.54 2.61
C ARG A 245 13.89 0.80 1.91
N GLU A 246 13.79 0.88 0.60
CA GLU A 246 13.90 2.14 -0.16
C GLU A 246 12.50 2.62 -0.59
N ASN A 247 11.55 1.70 -0.74
CA ASN A 247 10.20 1.94 -1.26
C ASN A 247 10.23 2.59 -2.66
N GLU A 248 11.24 2.23 -3.45
CA GLU A 248 11.57 2.82 -4.75
C GLU A 248 11.55 1.75 -5.85
N GLY A 249 11.30 2.18 -7.08
CA GLY A 249 11.27 1.28 -8.24
C GLY A 249 12.38 1.58 -9.23
N ASP A 250 13.10 0.53 -9.63
CA ASP A 250 14.16 0.60 -10.63
C ASP A 250 13.69 0.10 -11.98
N ILE A 251 14.04 0.82 -13.05
CA ILE A 251 14.04 0.21 -14.38
C ILE A 251 15.20 -0.77 -14.44
N VAL A 252 14.92 -2.03 -14.78
CA VAL A 252 15.90 -3.11 -14.93
C VAL A 252 15.89 -3.63 -16.36
N PHE A 253 17.06 -3.76 -16.99
CA PHE A 253 17.21 -4.44 -18.29
C PHE A 253 18.55 -5.16 -18.41
N ALA A 254 18.64 -6.15 -19.31
CA ALA A 254 19.87 -6.92 -19.50
C ALA A 254 20.94 -6.09 -20.23
N ALA A 255 22.11 -5.92 -19.62
CA ALA A 255 23.20 -5.12 -20.18
C ALA A 255 23.72 -5.68 -21.52
N ALA A 256 23.65 -7.00 -21.71
CA ALA A 256 24.02 -7.67 -22.96
C ALA A 256 23.13 -7.26 -24.14
N LEU A 257 21.88 -6.85 -23.88
CA LEU A 257 20.88 -6.46 -24.88
C LEU A 257 20.65 -4.95 -24.91
N ALA A 258 21.49 -4.16 -24.22
CA ALA A 258 21.35 -2.72 -24.14
C ALA A 258 21.37 -2.08 -25.55
N THR A 259 20.31 -1.35 -25.87
CA THR A 259 20.17 -0.54 -27.07
C THR A 259 20.22 0.95 -26.71
N ASP A 260 20.52 1.79 -27.70
CA ASP A 260 20.50 3.24 -27.56
C ASP A 260 19.12 3.74 -27.09
N GLU A 261 18.05 3.12 -27.60
CA GLU A 261 16.65 3.46 -27.28
C GLU A 261 16.30 3.12 -25.84
N VAL A 262 16.54 1.88 -25.39
CA VAL A 262 16.24 1.47 -24.00
C VAL A 262 17.08 2.30 -23.03
N THR A 263 18.35 2.54 -23.34
CA THR A 263 19.22 3.33 -22.49
C THR A 263 18.75 4.79 -22.41
N ALA A 264 18.38 5.40 -23.54
CA ALA A 264 17.82 6.75 -23.57
C ALA A 264 16.49 6.85 -22.81
N PHE A 265 15.62 5.84 -22.96
CA PHE A 265 14.37 5.73 -22.21
C PHE A 265 14.63 5.69 -20.70
N THR A 266 15.53 4.83 -20.24
CA THR A 266 15.93 4.77 -18.83
C THR A 266 16.41 6.13 -18.36
N ILE A 267 17.36 6.76 -19.06
CA ILE A 267 17.90 8.08 -18.67
C ILE A 267 16.82 9.16 -18.58
N ARG A 268 15.80 9.13 -19.47
CA ARG A 268 14.75 10.15 -19.51
C ARG A 268 13.83 10.12 -18.29
N HIS A 269 13.65 8.95 -17.69
CA HIS A 269 12.63 8.67 -16.67
C HIS A 269 13.21 8.32 -15.29
N THR A 270 14.54 8.28 -15.15
CA THR A 270 15.21 7.93 -13.90
C THR A 270 16.10 9.07 -13.40
N SER A 271 16.77 8.84 -12.27
CA SER A 271 17.84 9.69 -11.71
C SER A 271 18.97 9.99 -12.72
N GLY A 272 19.11 9.15 -13.76
CA GLY A 272 20.18 9.21 -14.75
C GLY A 272 21.49 8.56 -14.29
N VAL A 273 21.56 8.09 -13.03
CA VAL A 273 22.69 7.32 -12.48
C VAL A 273 22.56 5.88 -12.94
N LEU A 274 23.21 5.55 -14.06
CA LEU A 274 23.08 4.23 -14.66
C LEU A 274 24.08 3.25 -14.03
N CYS A 275 23.53 2.31 -13.27
CA CYS A 275 24.28 1.29 -12.57
C CYS A 275 24.30 -0.03 -13.36
N ALA A 276 25.33 -0.85 -13.18
CA ALA A 276 25.47 -2.15 -13.84
C ALA A 276 25.70 -3.29 -12.84
N PRO A 277 24.63 -3.88 -12.28
CA PRO A 277 24.75 -5.02 -11.38
C PRO A 277 25.39 -6.24 -12.03
N MET A 278 26.32 -6.87 -11.34
CA MET A 278 27.03 -8.06 -11.80
C MET A 278 27.55 -8.95 -10.65
N PRO A 279 27.79 -10.25 -10.89
CA PRO A 279 28.47 -11.12 -9.95
C PRO A 279 29.87 -10.61 -9.60
N GLY A 280 30.33 -10.88 -8.37
CA GLY A 280 31.69 -10.59 -7.95
C GLY A 280 32.75 -11.14 -8.91
N ALA A 281 32.56 -12.35 -9.43
CA ALA A 281 33.48 -12.97 -10.39
C ALA A 281 33.61 -12.18 -11.72
N VAL A 282 32.55 -11.50 -12.18
CA VAL A 282 32.63 -10.64 -13.37
C VAL A 282 33.42 -9.38 -13.05
N ALA A 283 33.15 -8.76 -11.90
CA ALA A 283 33.89 -7.59 -11.44
C ALA A 283 35.38 -7.91 -11.22
N ASP A 284 35.72 -9.08 -10.68
CA ASP A 284 37.10 -9.52 -10.48
C ASP A 284 37.82 -9.79 -11.80
N ARG A 285 37.15 -10.46 -12.76
CA ARG A 285 37.70 -10.68 -14.11
C ARG A 285 38.04 -9.35 -14.80
N LEU A 286 37.21 -8.34 -14.60
CA LEU A 286 37.37 -7.02 -15.19
C LEU A 286 38.20 -6.07 -14.33
N GLU A 287 38.79 -6.52 -13.21
CA GLU A 287 39.56 -5.69 -12.28
C GLU A 287 38.79 -4.41 -11.86
N LEU A 288 37.57 -4.61 -11.34
CA LEU A 288 36.69 -3.56 -10.84
C LEU A 288 36.68 -3.57 -9.30
N PRO A 289 37.65 -2.89 -8.66
CA PRO A 289 37.68 -2.77 -7.20
C PRO A 289 36.53 -1.89 -6.69
N PRO A 290 36.16 -2.01 -5.40
CA PRO A 290 35.24 -1.08 -4.75
C PRO A 290 35.64 0.37 -4.96
N MET A 291 34.65 1.25 -5.12
CA MET A 291 34.90 2.68 -5.33
C MET A 291 35.58 3.34 -4.13
N THR A 292 35.24 2.88 -2.92
CA THR A 292 35.78 3.40 -1.66
C THR A 292 36.38 2.27 -0.83
N ALA A 293 37.41 2.58 -0.04
CA ALA A 293 38.03 1.61 0.86
C ALA A 293 37.13 1.21 2.04
N THR A 294 36.24 2.11 2.45
CA THR A 294 35.24 1.87 3.50
C THR A 294 33.90 2.37 3.00
N ASN A 295 32.97 1.44 2.77
CA ASN A 295 31.64 1.79 2.34
C ASN A 295 30.83 2.32 3.53
N GLN A 296 30.39 3.58 3.43
CA GLN A 296 29.57 4.25 4.44
C GLN A 296 28.13 4.46 3.96
N ASP A 297 27.78 3.93 2.79
CA ASP A 297 26.40 3.95 2.30
C ASP A 297 25.48 3.23 3.30
N PRO A 298 24.37 3.85 3.77
CA PRO A 298 23.48 3.23 4.74
C PRO A 298 22.90 1.89 4.29
N LYS A 299 22.77 1.68 2.97
CA LYS A 299 22.25 0.43 2.36
C LYS A 299 23.36 -0.52 1.91
N GLY A 300 24.62 -0.16 2.18
CA GLY A 300 25.80 -0.94 1.82
C GLY A 300 25.95 -1.18 0.32
N THR A 301 25.44 -0.28 -0.53
CA THR A 301 25.44 -0.43 -1.99
C THR A 301 26.86 -0.58 -2.51
N ALA A 302 27.14 -1.71 -3.15
CA ALA A 302 28.50 -2.15 -3.46
C ALA A 302 29.02 -1.59 -4.78
N TYR A 303 29.18 -0.25 -4.84
CA TYR A 303 29.77 0.44 -5.97
C TYR A 303 31.23 0.04 -6.22
N THR A 304 31.54 -0.21 -7.49
CA THR A 304 32.92 -0.24 -7.99
C THR A 304 33.30 1.10 -8.63
N VAL A 305 34.56 1.27 -8.97
CA VAL A 305 35.01 2.41 -9.79
C VAL A 305 34.19 2.51 -11.07
N SER A 306 33.78 3.73 -11.45
CA SER A 306 33.00 3.94 -12.67
C SER A 306 33.82 3.67 -13.93
N VAL A 307 33.14 3.29 -15.02
CA VAL A 307 33.78 2.82 -16.24
C VAL A 307 33.08 3.34 -17.50
N ASP A 308 33.86 3.41 -18.58
CA ASP A 308 33.41 3.52 -19.96
C ASP A 308 34.09 2.43 -20.80
N ALA A 309 33.48 2.06 -21.94
CA ALA A 309 34.17 1.23 -22.93
C ALA A 309 35.40 1.97 -23.50
N ALA A 310 36.51 1.27 -23.65
CA ALA A 310 37.75 1.85 -24.18
C ALA A 310 37.68 2.17 -25.69
N ALA A 311 36.76 1.54 -26.43
CA ALA A 311 36.61 1.71 -27.87
C ALA A 311 35.15 1.68 -28.32
N GLY A 312 34.86 2.42 -29.39
CA GLY A 312 33.52 2.54 -29.97
C GLY A 312 32.60 3.51 -29.23
N VAL A 313 33.19 4.42 -28.44
CA VAL A 313 32.52 5.52 -27.72
C VAL A 313 33.27 6.82 -27.95
N THR A 314 32.67 7.95 -27.58
CA THR A 314 33.30 9.28 -27.67
C THR A 314 33.62 9.82 -26.29
N THR A 315 32.67 10.49 -25.65
CA THR A 315 32.81 11.04 -24.29
C THR A 315 32.30 10.08 -23.22
N GLY A 316 31.58 9.02 -23.61
CA GLY A 316 31.05 8.02 -22.68
C GLY A 316 29.63 8.30 -22.18
N ILE A 317 29.16 9.56 -22.22
CA ILE A 317 27.93 9.97 -21.54
C ILE A 317 26.64 9.76 -22.35
N SER A 318 26.74 9.66 -23.68
CA SER A 318 25.56 9.50 -24.53
C SER A 318 24.84 8.18 -24.24
N ALA A 319 23.55 8.08 -24.59
CA ALA A 319 22.83 6.82 -24.45
C ALA A 319 23.50 5.68 -25.23
N ALA A 320 23.98 5.96 -26.45
CA ALA A 320 24.70 5.01 -27.29
C ALA A 320 26.05 4.58 -26.66
N ASP A 321 26.80 5.54 -26.11
CA ASP A 321 28.09 5.25 -25.46
C ASP A 321 27.89 4.41 -24.19
N ARG A 322 26.89 4.74 -23.35
CA ARG A 322 26.55 3.96 -22.16
C ARG A 322 26.00 2.57 -22.52
N ALA A 323 25.18 2.45 -23.56
CA ALA A 323 24.71 1.15 -24.08
C ALA A 323 25.89 0.29 -24.58
N ARG A 324 26.90 0.91 -25.20
CA ARG A 324 28.14 0.23 -25.59
C ARG A 324 28.92 -0.25 -24.37
N THR A 325 29.11 0.59 -23.35
CA THR A 325 29.78 0.22 -22.09
C THR A 325 29.08 -0.95 -21.40
N LEU A 326 27.74 -0.92 -21.28
CA LEU A 326 26.95 -2.01 -20.72
C LEU A 326 27.18 -3.35 -21.44
N ARG A 327 27.17 -3.35 -22.77
CA ARG A 327 27.45 -4.56 -23.57
C ARG A 327 28.88 -5.05 -23.39
N VAL A 328 29.86 -4.16 -23.21
CA VAL A 328 31.24 -4.54 -22.88
C VAL A 328 31.31 -5.21 -21.50
N LEU A 329 30.65 -4.65 -20.48
CA LEU A 329 30.61 -5.25 -19.14
C LEU A 329 29.99 -6.66 -19.15
N ALA A 330 28.94 -6.87 -19.94
CA ALA A 330 28.27 -8.16 -20.08
C ALA A 330 29.05 -9.18 -20.95
N GLY A 331 30.05 -8.73 -21.70
CA GLY A 331 30.81 -9.57 -22.64
C GLY A 331 31.63 -10.65 -21.94
N ALA A 332 31.44 -11.91 -22.33
CA ALA A 332 32.17 -13.05 -21.77
C ALA A 332 33.68 -13.02 -22.08
N GLN A 333 34.07 -12.36 -23.17
CA GLN A 333 35.46 -12.21 -23.62
C GLN A 333 36.08 -10.86 -23.22
N SER A 334 35.32 -9.99 -22.56
CA SER A 334 35.81 -8.67 -22.17
C SER A 334 36.89 -8.80 -21.10
N ALA A 335 37.94 -8.01 -21.26
CA ALA A 335 39.10 -7.92 -20.39
C ALA A 335 39.20 -6.53 -19.74
N PRO A 336 40.03 -6.35 -18.70
CA PRO A 336 40.20 -5.05 -18.04
C PRO A 336 40.57 -3.89 -18.98
N ALA A 337 41.30 -4.19 -20.07
CA ALA A 337 41.75 -3.23 -21.08
C ALA A 337 40.63 -2.75 -22.02
N ASP A 338 39.48 -3.43 -22.05
CA ASP A 338 38.31 -2.99 -22.83
C ASP A 338 37.52 -1.87 -22.11
N LEU A 339 37.98 -1.47 -20.92
CA LEU A 339 37.34 -0.47 -20.07
C LEU A 339 38.33 0.61 -19.64
N THR A 340 37.90 1.87 -19.67
CA THR A 340 38.59 3.01 -19.05
C THR A 340 37.97 3.34 -17.69
N ARG A 341 38.80 3.85 -16.76
CA ARG A 341 38.40 4.30 -15.41
C ARG A 341 38.97 5.70 -15.17
N PRO A 342 38.18 6.69 -14.69
CA PRO A 342 36.74 6.63 -14.45
C PRO A 342 35.92 6.58 -15.76
N GLY A 343 34.60 6.50 -15.63
CA GLY A 343 33.64 6.68 -16.74
C GLY A 343 32.22 6.96 -16.23
N HIS A 344 31.20 6.65 -17.03
CA HIS A 344 29.82 7.11 -16.81
C HIS A 344 28.80 6.00 -16.55
N VAL A 345 29.24 4.74 -16.47
CA VAL A 345 28.44 3.61 -15.96
C VAL A 345 29.04 3.18 -14.62
N PHE A 346 28.18 2.85 -13.65
CA PHE A 346 28.57 2.53 -12.27
C PHE A 346 28.35 1.03 -11.98
N PRO A 347 29.37 0.16 -12.11
CA PRO A 347 29.18 -1.25 -11.87
C PRO A 347 28.95 -1.53 -10.37
N LEU A 348 28.00 -2.42 -10.08
CA LEU A 348 27.61 -2.82 -8.72
C LEU A 348 27.89 -4.32 -8.53
N ARG A 349 28.48 -4.69 -7.38
CA ARG A 349 28.78 -6.10 -7.06
C ARG A 349 27.61 -6.73 -6.31
N ALA A 350 26.93 -7.67 -6.94
CA ALA A 350 25.91 -8.50 -6.28
C ALA A 350 26.56 -9.52 -5.34
N VAL A 351 25.91 -9.80 -4.21
CA VAL A 351 26.32 -10.89 -3.31
C VAL A 351 26.06 -12.26 -3.93
N ASP A 352 26.84 -13.27 -3.54
CA ASP A 352 26.76 -14.61 -4.14
C ASP A 352 25.42 -15.32 -3.88
N GLY A 353 24.80 -15.09 -2.72
CA GLY A 353 23.49 -15.63 -2.38
C GLY A 353 22.30 -14.88 -2.99
N GLY A 354 22.53 -13.87 -3.84
CA GLY A 354 21.48 -13.16 -4.57
C GLY A 354 20.43 -12.51 -3.67
N VAL A 355 19.18 -12.43 -4.12
CA VAL A 355 18.10 -11.77 -3.37
C VAL A 355 17.79 -12.49 -2.07
N ALA A 356 18.05 -13.79 -1.98
CA ALA A 356 17.88 -14.56 -0.74
C ALA A 356 18.86 -14.14 0.36
N GLN A 357 20.04 -13.62 0.00
CA GLN A 357 21.02 -13.09 0.94
C GLN A 357 20.88 -11.58 1.13
N ARG A 358 20.55 -10.83 0.07
CA ARG A 358 20.35 -9.37 0.11
C ARG A 358 19.21 -8.97 -0.83
N SER A 359 18.08 -8.56 -0.26
CA SER A 359 16.91 -8.06 -0.98
C SER A 359 17.13 -6.67 -1.61
N GLY A 360 18.02 -6.57 -2.60
CA GLY A 360 18.34 -5.31 -3.28
C GLY A 360 18.18 -5.39 -4.80
N HIS A 361 17.95 -4.24 -5.44
CA HIS A 361 17.85 -4.10 -6.90
C HIS A 361 19.09 -4.63 -7.63
N THR A 362 20.27 -4.50 -7.00
CA THR A 362 21.53 -5.09 -7.49
C THR A 362 21.41 -6.60 -7.69
N GLU A 363 20.97 -7.33 -6.66
CA GLU A 363 20.83 -8.79 -6.71
C GLU A 363 19.71 -9.20 -7.67
N ALA A 364 18.57 -8.52 -7.61
CA ALA A 364 17.40 -8.80 -8.44
C ALA A 364 17.73 -8.69 -9.95
N GLY A 365 18.46 -7.64 -10.36
CA GLY A 365 18.86 -7.47 -11.75
C GLY A 365 19.73 -8.62 -12.27
N VAL A 366 20.67 -9.11 -11.45
CA VAL A 366 21.54 -10.24 -11.82
C VAL A 366 20.75 -11.54 -11.95
N GLU A 367 19.82 -11.81 -11.03
CA GLU A 367 18.99 -13.02 -11.06
C GLU A 367 17.98 -13.03 -12.20
N LEU A 368 17.33 -11.91 -12.47
CA LEU A 368 16.46 -11.77 -13.62
C LEU A 368 17.19 -12.06 -14.94
N CYS A 369 18.43 -11.59 -15.07
CA CYS A 369 19.27 -11.94 -16.22
C CYS A 369 19.55 -13.46 -16.29
N ARG A 370 19.80 -14.12 -15.16
CA ARG A 370 20.00 -15.58 -15.11
C ARG A 370 18.74 -16.34 -15.49
N LEU A 371 17.59 -15.96 -14.94
CA LEU A 371 16.28 -16.56 -15.26
C LEU A 371 15.94 -16.40 -16.75
N ALA A 372 16.29 -15.26 -17.34
CA ALA A 372 16.12 -14.99 -18.77
C ALA A 372 17.13 -15.73 -19.67
N GLY A 373 18.07 -16.50 -19.11
CA GLY A 373 19.11 -17.21 -19.86
C GLY A 373 20.16 -16.28 -20.48
N LEU A 374 20.34 -15.08 -19.93
CA LEU A 374 21.25 -14.05 -20.43
C LEU A 374 22.53 -13.96 -19.58
N PRO A 375 23.61 -13.31 -20.09
CA PRO A 375 24.76 -12.98 -19.25
C PRO A 375 24.31 -12.24 -17.99
N PRO A 376 24.83 -12.60 -16.79
CA PRO A 376 24.33 -12.12 -15.51
C PRO A 376 24.82 -10.69 -15.21
N VAL A 377 24.62 -9.75 -16.15
CA VAL A 377 24.94 -8.33 -15.97
C VAL A 377 23.71 -7.54 -16.39
N ALA A 378 23.16 -6.79 -15.45
CA ALA A 378 22.00 -5.93 -15.67
C ALA A 378 22.43 -4.47 -15.82
N ALA A 379 21.47 -3.63 -16.18
CA ALA A 379 21.51 -2.19 -16.03
C ALA A 379 20.29 -1.76 -15.21
N ILE A 380 20.51 -0.91 -14.20
CA ILE A 380 19.46 -0.41 -13.32
C ILE A 380 19.57 1.11 -13.12
N ALA A 381 18.43 1.77 -12.90
CA ALA A 381 18.35 3.16 -12.44
C ALA A 381 16.95 3.44 -11.85
N GLU A 382 16.90 4.27 -10.82
CA GLU A 382 15.73 4.54 -9.99
C GLU A 382 14.77 5.53 -10.66
N LEU A 383 13.47 5.23 -10.72
CA LEU A 383 12.44 6.05 -11.35
C LEU A 383 12.11 7.33 -10.58
N THR A 384 12.02 8.45 -11.29
CA THR A 384 11.78 9.78 -10.72
C THR A 384 10.60 10.50 -11.36
N HIS A 385 9.90 11.30 -10.56
CA HIS A 385 8.98 12.32 -11.05
C HIS A 385 9.74 13.50 -11.68
N ASP A 386 9.07 14.27 -12.55
CA ASP A 386 9.66 15.46 -13.19
C ASP A 386 10.02 16.57 -12.17
N ASP A 387 9.47 16.53 -10.95
CA ASP A 387 9.84 17.43 -9.85
C ASP A 387 11.08 16.97 -9.06
N GLY A 388 11.67 15.84 -9.45
CA GLY A 388 12.87 15.24 -8.85
C GLY A 388 12.60 14.33 -7.66
N THR A 389 11.34 14.14 -7.24
CA THR A 389 10.99 13.16 -6.20
C THR A 389 10.96 11.74 -6.75
N MET A 390 11.15 10.73 -5.90
CA MET A 390 11.16 9.32 -6.30
C MET A 390 9.74 8.78 -6.50
N MET A 391 9.54 7.97 -7.55
CA MET A 391 8.24 7.33 -7.78
C MET A 391 7.97 6.23 -6.76
N ARG A 392 6.79 6.25 -6.15
CA ARG A 392 6.29 5.20 -5.24
C ARG A 392 5.31 4.27 -5.95
N LEU A 393 4.99 3.14 -5.32
CA LEU A 393 4.27 2.02 -5.93
C LEU A 393 3.02 2.40 -6.78
N PRO A 394 2.10 3.29 -6.34
CA PRO A 394 0.97 3.69 -7.17
C PRO A 394 1.36 4.44 -8.46
N ALA A 395 2.42 5.25 -8.41
CA ALA A 395 2.96 5.94 -9.58
C ALA A 395 3.71 4.96 -10.49
N LEU A 396 4.50 4.05 -9.91
CA LEU A 396 5.21 2.99 -10.63
C LEU A 396 4.25 2.12 -11.43
N ARG A 397 3.08 1.76 -10.86
CA ARG A 397 2.07 0.98 -11.57
C ARG A 397 1.52 1.70 -12.79
N ARG A 398 1.18 2.98 -12.66
CA ARG A 398 0.70 3.79 -13.79
C ARG A 398 1.77 3.90 -14.87
N PHE A 399 3.02 4.19 -14.48
CA PHE A 399 4.15 4.25 -15.39
C PHE A 399 4.36 2.91 -16.12
N ALA A 400 4.30 1.79 -15.40
CA ALA A 400 4.42 0.45 -15.98
C ALA A 400 3.30 0.18 -17.00
N ASP A 401 2.07 0.58 -16.72
CA ASP A 401 0.94 0.39 -17.63
C ASP A 401 1.08 1.27 -18.89
N ASP A 402 1.43 2.55 -18.73
CA ASP A 402 1.64 3.51 -19.82
C ASP A 402 2.75 3.07 -20.79
N HIS A 403 3.79 2.44 -20.26
CA HIS A 403 4.95 1.96 -21.02
C HIS A 403 4.93 0.44 -21.31
N ALA A 404 3.83 -0.25 -20.94
CA ALA A 404 3.64 -1.70 -21.09
C ALA A 404 4.78 -2.56 -20.50
N LEU A 405 5.35 -2.13 -19.38
CA LEU A 405 6.42 -2.81 -18.63
C LEU A 405 5.82 -3.74 -17.57
N ALA A 406 6.48 -4.86 -17.29
CA ALA A 406 6.17 -5.65 -16.10
C ALA A 406 6.65 -4.91 -14.85
N LEU A 407 5.84 -4.91 -13.79
CA LEU A 407 6.21 -4.42 -12.46
C LEU A 407 6.13 -5.58 -11.46
N ILE A 408 7.26 -5.95 -10.87
CA ILE A 408 7.37 -7.05 -9.90
C ILE A 408 8.02 -6.55 -8.61
N SER A 409 7.84 -7.26 -7.49
CA SER A 409 8.59 -7.00 -6.26
C SER A 409 9.81 -7.93 -6.13
N ILE A 410 10.79 -7.53 -5.31
CA ILE A 410 11.88 -8.41 -4.89
C ILE A 410 11.36 -9.61 -4.09
N GLU A 411 10.29 -9.42 -3.30
CA GLU A 411 9.61 -10.49 -2.57
C GLU A 411 9.04 -11.56 -3.52
N ASP A 412 8.35 -11.14 -4.59
CA ASP A 412 7.82 -12.06 -5.62
C ASP A 412 8.96 -12.82 -6.31
N LEU A 413 10.07 -12.14 -6.59
CA LEU A 413 11.27 -12.76 -7.16
C LEU A 413 11.90 -13.79 -6.20
N GLN A 414 11.97 -13.48 -4.90
CA GLN A 414 12.41 -14.43 -3.88
C GLN A 414 11.52 -15.66 -3.82
N ALA A 415 10.19 -15.46 -3.81
CA ALA A 415 9.22 -16.56 -3.80
C ALA A 415 9.38 -17.44 -5.04
N HIS A 416 9.49 -16.82 -6.22
CA HIS A 416 9.71 -17.52 -7.49
C HIS A 416 11.02 -18.33 -7.48
N LEU A 417 12.12 -17.75 -7.02
CA LEU A 417 13.42 -18.44 -6.92
C LEU A 417 13.46 -19.53 -5.86
N SER A 418 12.69 -19.38 -4.77
CA SER A 418 12.52 -20.40 -3.75
C SER A 418 11.71 -21.61 -4.25
N GLY A 419 11.05 -21.47 -5.39
CA GLY A 419 10.40 -22.57 -6.09
C GLY A 419 9.04 -22.96 -5.51
N VAL A 420 8.27 -21.98 -5.03
CA VAL A 420 6.88 -22.18 -4.61
C VAL A 420 5.99 -21.39 -5.56
N ASP A 421 5.52 -22.03 -6.63
CA ASP A 421 4.42 -21.47 -7.43
C ASP A 421 3.12 -21.72 -6.66
N SER A 422 2.53 -20.65 -6.12
CA SER A 422 1.18 -20.70 -5.55
C SER A 422 0.14 -20.54 -6.68
N THR A 423 -0.81 -21.47 -6.77
CA THR A 423 -1.96 -21.31 -7.66
C THR A 423 -2.99 -20.39 -7.01
N GLU A 424 -3.85 -19.76 -7.81
CA GLU A 424 -5.04 -19.05 -7.32
C GLU A 424 -5.81 -19.89 -6.29
N ASP A 425 -6.26 -19.24 -5.21
CA ASP A 425 -7.04 -19.89 -4.16
C ASP A 425 -8.43 -20.29 -4.67
N ALA A 426 -8.87 -21.52 -4.33
CA ALA A 426 -10.23 -21.98 -4.55
C ALA A 426 -11.00 -22.14 -3.23
N LEU A 427 -12.33 -22.11 -3.28
CA LEU A 427 -13.19 -22.42 -2.15
C LEU A 427 -13.59 -23.91 -2.19
N LEU A 428 -13.21 -24.65 -1.15
CA LEU A 428 -13.48 -26.08 -1.00
C LEU A 428 -14.57 -26.31 0.06
N PRO A 429 -15.82 -26.65 -0.34
CA PRO A 429 -16.83 -27.07 0.61
C PRO A 429 -16.51 -28.46 1.15
N THR A 430 -16.37 -28.57 2.47
CA THR A 430 -16.11 -29.85 3.16
C THR A 430 -17.21 -30.13 4.18
N LYS A 431 -17.24 -31.34 4.74
CA LYS A 431 -18.14 -31.67 5.86
C LYS A 431 -17.87 -30.86 7.14
N HIS A 432 -16.71 -30.19 7.21
CA HIS A 432 -16.28 -29.36 8.34
C HIS A 432 -16.60 -27.88 8.13
N GLY A 433 -17.14 -27.51 6.97
CA GLY A 433 -17.36 -26.13 6.55
C GLY A 433 -16.61 -25.79 5.26
N GLN A 434 -16.67 -24.52 4.87
CA GLN A 434 -15.98 -24.01 3.70
C GLN A 434 -14.55 -23.63 4.07
N LEU A 435 -13.57 -24.13 3.30
CA LEU A 435 -12.15 -23.81 3.46
C LEU A 435 -11.64 -23.16 2.17
N ARG A 436 -10.65 -22.29 2.30
CA ARG A 436 -9.84 -21.82 1.19
C ARG A 436 -8.71 -22.82 0.95
N VAL A 437 -8.46 -23.17 -0.30
CA VAL A 437 -7.44 -24.14 -0.71
C VAL A 437 -6.55 -23.55 -1.80
N SER A 438 -5.23 -23.65 -1.62
CA SER A 438 -4.24 -23.35 -2.65
C SER A 438 -3.35 -24.56 -2.89
N ALA A 439 -2.96 -24.75 -4.16
CA ALA A 439 -1.90 -25.68 -4.52
C ALA A 439 -0.58 -24.93 -4.61
N HIS A 440 0.48 -25.61 -4.16
CA HIS A 440 1.83 -25.06 -4.13
C HIS A 440 2.77 -26.07 -4.77
N ARG A 441 3.32 -25.74 -5.93
CA ARG A 441 4.23 -26.64 -6.64
C ARG A 441 5.64 -26.47 -6.08
N ASP A 442 6.21 -27.54 -5.55
CA ASP A 442 7.63 -27.61 -5.18
C ASP A 442 8.46 -27.67 -6.47
N ALA A 443 9.31 -26.66 -6.71
CA ALA A 443 10.13 -26.59 -7.92
C ALA A 443 11.25 -27.65 -7.96
N ALA A 444 11.73 -28.14 -6.82
CA ALA A 444 12.79 -29.15 -6.78
C ALA A 444 12.25 -30.53 -7.18
N THR A 445 11.04 -30.86 -6.73
CA THR A 445 10.45 -32.20 -6.95
C THR A 445 9.35 -32.22 -8.01
N GLY A 446 8.79 -31.07 -8.36
CA GLY A 446 7.60 -30.92 -9.20
C GLY A 446 6.31 -31.39 -8.53
N VAL A 447 6.34 -31.76 -7.25
CA VAL A 447 5.19 -32.24 -6.49
C VAL A 447 4.35 -31.06 -6.02
N GLU A 448 3.04 -31.14 -6.19
CA GLU A 448 2.11 -30.13 -5.69
C GLU A 448 1.67 -30.47 -4.27
N HIS A 449 1.93 -29.58 -3.33
CA HIS A 449 1.39 -29.58 -1.98
C HIS A 449 0.08 -28.80 -1.93
N VAL A 450 -0.73 -29.01 -0.89
CA VAL A 450 -2.02 -28.34 -0.76
C VAL A 450 -2.12 -27.67 0.61
N LEU A 451 -2.34 -26.35 0.63
CA LEU A 451 -2.58 -25.60 1.85
C LEU A 451 -4.07 -25.32 2.00
N LEU A 452 -4.63 -25.62 3.17
CA LEU A 452 -6.02 -25.34 3.52
C LEU A 452 -6.09 -24.36 4.69
N ARG A 453 -6.90 -23.31 4.54
CA ARG A 453 -7.12 -22.25 5.53
C ARG A 453 -8.62 -21.93 5.68
N PRO A 454 -9.04 -21.29 6.79
CA PRO A 454 -10.35 -20.67 6.89
C PRO A 454 -10.58 -19.62 5.79
N VAL A 455 -11.84 -19.41 5.40
CA VAL A 455 -12.20 -18.37 4.42
C VAL A 455 -12.02 -16.97 5.01
N GLU A 456 -12.41 -16.80 6.26
CA GLU A 456 -12.23 -15.59 7.06
C GLU A 456 -11.26 -15.87 8.22
N PRO A 457 -10.43 -14.89 8.65
CA PRO A 457 -9.60 -15.07 9.83
C PRO A 457 -10.45 -15.42 11.05
N VAL A 458 -10.16 -16.56 11.66
CA VAL A 458 -10.80 -17.01 12.91
C VAL A 458 -9.70 -17.04 13.97
N GLY A 459 -9.77 -16.17 14.98
CA GLY A 459 -8.77 -16.13 16.05
C GLY A 459 -8.42 -14.71 16.53
N ASP A 460 -7.57 -14.65 17.55
CA ASP A 460 -7.07 -13.40 18.13
C ASP A 460 -5.84 -12.91 17.34
N SER A 461 -5.82 -11.66 16.91
CA SER A 461 -4.88 -11.11 15.91
C SER A 461 -3.42 -10.98 16.39
N GLY A 462 -3.06 -11.56 17.54
CA GLY A 462 -1.72 -11.50 18.13
C GLY A 462 -1.11 -12.86 18.51
N ALA A 463 -1.82 -13.97 18.34
CA ALA A 463 -1.32 -15.30 18.67
C ALA A 463 -0.80 -16.05 17.43
N PRO A 464 0.34 -16.78 17.51
CA PRO A 464 0.82 -17.61 16.41
C PRO A 464 -0.23 -18.65 15.96
N ASP A 465 -0.32 -18.88 14.65
CA ASP A 465 -1.30 -19.79 14.07
C ASP A 465 -1.08 -21.25 14.49
N VAL A 466 -2.18 -21.99 14.66
CA VAL A 466 -2.14 -23.44 14.87
C VAL A 466 -2.06 -24.14 13.53
N VAL A 467 -0.96 -24.84 13.27
CA VAL A 467 -0.68 -25.43 11.95
C VAL A 467 -0.51 -26.94 12.06
N ARG A 468 -1.22 -27.68 11.20
CA ARG A 468 -0.99 -29.11 10.98
C ARG A 468 -0.26 -29.32 9.66
N VAL A 469 0.99 -29.77 9.72
CA VAL A 469 1.71 -30.30 8.55
C VAL A 469 1.42 -31.80 8.43
N HIS A 470 0.49 -32.16 7.56
CA HIS A 470 0.03 -33.53 7.33
C HIS A 470 0.82 -34.20 6.20
N SER A 471 1.39 -35.38 6.46
CA SER A 471 2.09 -36.15 5.43
C SER A 471 1.10 -37.04 4.68
N GLU A 472 1.16 -37.02 3.36
CA GLU A 472 0.33 -37.85 2.47
C GLU A 472 0.35 -39.33 2.87
N CYS A 473 -0.83 -39.92 2.98
CA CYS A 473 -1.02 -41.34 3.24
C CYS A 473 -2.31 -41.82 2.57
N LEU A 474 -2.24 -42.25 1.30
CA LEU A 474 -3.41 -42.64 0.51
C LEU A 474 -4.27 -43.69 1.21
N THR A 475 -3.65 -44.73 1.78
CA THR A 475 -4.37 -45.82 2.46
C THR A 475 -5.12 -45.34 3.69
N GLY A 476 -4.59 -44.37 4.44
CA GLY A 476 -5.22 -43.84 5.64
C GLY A 476 -6.24 -42.74 5.31
N ASP A 477 -5.84 -41.79 4.48
CA ASP A 477 -6.58 -40.56 4.20
C ASP A 477 -7.76 -40.80 3.26
N ALA A 478 -7.58 -41.60 2.19
CA ALA A 478 -8.61 -41.84 1.18
C ALA A 478 -9.38 -43.14 1.42
N PHE A 479 -8.70 -44.22 1.83
CA PHE A 479 -9.34 -45.54 2.00
C PHE A 479 -9.74 -45.87 3.44
N GLY A 480 -9.39 -45.03 4.42
CA GLY A 480 -9.79 -45.22 5.82
C GLY A 480 -9.15 -46.43 6.50
N SER A 481 -7.91 -46.78 6.15
CA SER A 481 -7.20 -47.91 6.76
C SER A 481 -7.06 -47.74 8.27
N LEU A 482 -7.47 -48.77 9.02
CA LEU A 482 -7.33 -48.85 10.47
C LEU A 482 -5.93 -49.27 10.94
N ARG A 483 -5.00 -49.59 10.03
CA ARG A 483 -3.60 -49.95 10.37
C ARG A 483 -2.78 -48.73 10.82
N CYS A 484 -3.23 -47.52 10.49
CA CYS A 484 -2.55 -46.28 10.83
C CYS A 484 -3.54 -45.25 11.41
N ASP A 485 -3.00 -44.14 11.88
CA ASP A 485 -3.72 -43.03 12.51
C ASP A 485 -3.86 -41.80 11.59
N CYS A 486 -3.39 -41.88 10.34
CA CYS A 486 -3.31 -40.73 9.42
C CYS A 486 -4.68 -40.12 9.08
N GLY A 487 -5.64 -40.93 8.64
CA GLY A 487 -6.97 -40.47 8.25
C GLY A 487 -7.69 -39.71 9.37
N PRO A 488 -7.85 -40.30 10.58
CA PRO A 488 -8.44 -39.60 11.72
C PRO A 488 -7.72 -38.31 12.09
N GLN A 489 -6.38 -38.28 12.01
CA GLN A 489 -5.60 -37.06 12.28
C GLN A 489 -5.88 -35.94 11.27
N LEU A 490 -5.96 -36.27 9.97
CA LEU A 490 -6.32 -35.29 8.94
C LEU A 490 -7.72 -34.72 9.18
N GLN A 491 -8.68 -35.60 9.48
CA GLN A 491 -10.06 -35.19 9.71
C GLN A 491 -10.19 -34.30 10.94
N HIS A 492 -9.49 -34.62 12.03
CA HIS A 492 -9.46 -33.77 13.22
C HIS A 492 -8.82 -32.40 12.93
N ALA A 493 -7.70 -32.38 12.21
CA ALA A 493 -7.04 -31.12 11.88
C ALA A 493 -7.91 -30.20 11.02
N LEU A 494 -8.60 -30.75 10.01
CA LEU A 494 -9.54 -29.98 9.19
C LEU A 494 -10.71 -29.45 10.02
N GLU A 495 -11.25 -30.24 10.95
CA GLU A 495 -12.30 -29.79 11.87
C GLU A 495 -11.81 -28.65 12.78
N GLN A 496 -10.62 -28.79 13.38
CA GLN A 496 -10.04 -27.74 14.23
C GLN A 496 -9.81 -26.47 13.44
N THR A 497 -9.19 -26.57 12.25
CA THR A 497 -8.93 -25.40 11.40
C THR A 497 -10.22 -24.67 11.01
N ALA A 498 -11.27 -25.40 10.65
CA ALA A 498 -12.55 -24.79 10.33
C ALA A 498 -13.22 -24.11 11.54
N ARG A 499 -12.99 -24.59 12.76
CA ARG A 499 -13.64 -24.10 13.98
C ARG A 499 -12.90 -22.99 14.69
N THR A 500 -11.57 -23.07 14.75
CA THR A 500 -10.73 -22.23 15.61
C THR A 500 -9.63 -21.49 14.86
N GLY A 501 -9.58 -21.62 13.52
CA GLY A 501 -8.56 -20.97 12.69
C GLY A 501 -7.27 -21.76 12.52
N GLY A 502 -6.26 -21.13 11.93
CA GLY A 502 -4.96 -21.75 11.60
C GLY A 502 -4.91 -22.35 10.19
N ALA A 503 -4.14 -23.42 10.00
CA ALA A 503 -3.94 -24.02 8.68
C ALA A 503 -3.65 -25.53 8.71
N VAL A 504 -4.00 -26.22 7.61
CA VAL A 504 -3.56 -27.60 7.32
C VAL A 504 -2.76 -27.61 6.03
N LEU A 505 -1.48 -27.99 6.10
CA LEU A 505 -0.65 -28.23 4.94
C LEU A 505 -0.59 -29.74 4.65
N TYR A 506 -1.14 -30.15 3.52
CA TYR A 506 -1.07 -31.52 3.00
C TYR A 506 0.18 -31.69 2.11
N VAL A 507 1.22 -32.29 2.68
CA VAL A 507 2.52 -32.49 2.02
C VAL A 507 2.48 -33.80 1.23
N ARG A 508 2.47 -33.66 -0.08
CA ARG A 508 2.51 -34.77 -1.05
C ARG A 508 3.95 -35.26 -1.27
N GLY A 509 4.09 -36.48 -1.75
CA GLY A 509 5.39 -37.16 -1.88
C GLY A 509 5.86 -37.86 -0.60
N HIS A 510 5.13 -37.72 0.51
CA HIS A 510 5.50 -38.33 1.80
C HIS A 510 4.96 -39.75 2.01
N GLU A 511 4.29 -40.31 0.99
CA GLU A 511 3.69 -41.64 1.08
C GLU A 511 4.72 -42.70 1.54
N GLY A 512 4.31 -43.54 2.50
CA GLY A 512 5.16 -44.57 3.08
C GLY A 512 6.33 -44.06 3.93
N ARG A 513 6.32 -42.78 4.34
CA ARG A 513 7.50 -42.05 4.89
C ARG A 513 8.54 -41.74 3.81
N GLY A 514 8.08 -41.28 2.65
CA GLY A 514 8.94 -40.84 1.54
C GLY A 514 9.44 -41.96 0.61
N ILE A 515 9.06 -43.22 0.86
CA ILE A 515 9.46 -44.37 0.02
C ILE A 515 8.47 -44.66 -1.13
N GLY A 516 7.30 -44.01 -1.11
CA GLY A 516 6.24 -44.20 -2.11
C GLY A 516 5.30 -45.39 -1.83
N LEU A 517 4.17 -45.38 -2.54
CA LEU A 517 3.06 -46.31 -2.30
C LEU A 517 3.42 -47.79 -2.53
N ALA A 518 4.11 -48.09 -3.63
CA ALA A 518 4.45 -49.48 -3.98
C ALA A 518 5.38 -50.11 -2.92
N ALA A 519 6.39 -49.36 -2.45
CA ALA A 519 7.29 -49.80 -1.41
C ALA A 519 6.58 -49.97 -0.07
N LYS A 520 5.68 -49.04 0.29
CA LYS A 520 4.82 -49.16 1.47
C LYS A 520 3.99 -50.46 1.47
N LEU A 521 3.38 -50.82 0.34
CA LEU A 521 2.58 -52.04 0.24
C LEU A 521 3.44 -53.31 0.38
N ARG A 522 4.68 -53.31 -0.12
CA ARG A 522 5.63 -54.41 0.14
C ARG A 522 5.99 -54.50 1.63
N ALA A 523 6.21 -53.35 2.28
CA ALA A 523 6.46 -53.30 3.72
C ALA A 523 5.26 -53.81 4.52
N TYR A 524 4.03 -53.55 4.06
CA TYR A 524 2.82 -54.11 4.68
C TYR A 524 2.76 -55.64 4.56
N ALA A 525 3.15 -56.23 3.43
CA ALA A 525 3.19 -57.68 3.30
C ALA A 525 4.20 -58.32 4.27
N LEU A 526 5.35 -57.67 4.52
CA LEU A 526 6.30 -58.11 5.54
C LEU A 526 5.77 -57.93 6.97
N GLN A 527 4.99 -56.87 7.21
CA GLN A 527 4.32 -56.67 8.50
C GLN A 527 3.23 -57.71 8.76
N ASP A 528 2.50 -58.11 7.73
CA ASP A 528 1.52 -59.22 7.80
C ASP A 528 2.20 -60.56 8.10
N ALA A 529 3.48 -60.69 7.77
CA ALA A 529 4.35 -61.80 8.15
C ALA A 529 5.03 -61.63 9.53
N GLY A 530 4.63 -60.62 10.31
CA GLY A 530 5.05 -60.42 11.70
C GLY A 530 6.21 -59.45 11.93
N ARG A 531 6.68 -58.75 10.90
CA ARG A 531 7.72 -57.70 11.06
C ARG A 531 7.10 -56.39 11.53
N ASP A 532 7.88 -55.57 12.25
CA ASP A 532 7.45 -54.21 12.54
C ASP A 532 7.71 -53.26 11.36
N THR A 533 7.18 -52.04 11.45
CA THR A 533 7.25 -51.09 10.33
C THR A 533 8.64 -50.56 10.01
N VAL A 534 9.58 -50.56 10.96
CA VAL A 534 10.96 -50.10 10.73
C VAL A 534 11.74 -51.23 10.07
N ASP A 535 11.65 -52.42 10.66
CA ASP A 535 12.31 -53.63 10.18
C ASP A 535 11.85 -54.03 8.77
N ALA A 536 10.55 -53.90 8.48
CA ALA A 536 10.01 -54.15 7.14
C ALA A 536 10.59 -53.21 6.07
N ASN A 537 10.91 -51.96 6.42
CA ASN A 537 11.55 -51.03 5.48
C ASN A 537 13.02 -51.40 5.25
N LEU A 538 13.75 -51.67 6.34
CA LEU A 538 15.18 -52.02 6.29
C LEU A 538 15.43 -53.31 5.50
N ASP A 539 14.56 -54.32 5.65
CA ASP A 539 14.60 -55.56 4.87
C ASP A 539 14.43 -55.35 3.37
N LEU A 540 13.68 -54.32 2.97
CA LEU A 540 13.51 -53.93 1.57
C LEU A 540 14.67 -53.07 1.05
N GLY A 541 15.71 -52.83 1.87
CA GLY A 541 16.84 -51.96 1.54
C GLY A 541 16.48 -50.47 1.56
N LEU A 542 15.40 -50.09 2.25
CA LEU A 542 14.89 -48.72 2.30
C LEU A 542 15.16 -48.09 3.67
N PRO A 543 15.32 -46.75 3.74
CA PRO A 543 15.43 -46.06 5.02
C PRO A 543 14.15 -46.19 5.85
N ALA A 544 14.30 -46.07 7.17
CA ALA A 544 13.17 -46.05 8.09
C ALA A 544 12.24 -44.83 7.84
N ASP A 545 12.84 -43.69 7.48
CA ASP A 545 12.17 -42.44 7.12
C ASP A 545 13.01 -41.70 6.06
N ALA A 546 12.38 -41.32 4.94
CA ALA A 546 13.00 -40.57 3.84
C ALA A 546 12.32 -39.22 3.59
N ARG A 547 11.51 -38.74 4.54
CA ARG A 547 10.76 -37.50 4.35
C ARG A 547 11.69 -36.29 4.42
N ASP A 548 11.53 -35.41 3.44
CA ASP A 548 12.11 -34.08 3.39
C ASP A 548 11.07 -33.04 3.82
N TRP A 549 11.51 -31.95 4.45
CA TRP A 549 10.61 -30.90 4.95
C TRP A 549 10.86 -29.54 4.28
N ALA A 550 11.83 -29.44 3.36
CA ALA A 550 12.17 -28.20 2.66
C ALA A 550 10.97 -27.59 1.92
N GLY A 551 10.29 -28.38 1.08
CA GLY A 551 9.10 -27.93 0.34
C GLY A 551 7.96 -27.51 1.27
N ALA A 552 7.74 -28.25 2.37
CA ALA A 552 6.72 -27.90 3.35
C ALA A 552 7.02 -26.56 4.06
N ALA A 553 8.27 -26.34 4.47
CA ALA A 553 8.70 -25.09 5.09
C ALA A 553 8.59 -23.90 4.12
N ALA A 554 8.94 -24.10 2.85
CA ALA A 554 8.81 -23.07 1.83
C ALA A 554 7.34 -22.63 1.63
N VAL A 555 6.41 -23.58 1.56
CA VAL A 555 4.96 -23.27 1.49
C VAL A 555 4.46 -22.51 2.72
N LEU A 556 4.92 -22.89 3.92
CA LEU A 556 4.53 -22.19 5.14
C LEU A 556 5.02 -20.74 5.15
N ARG A 557 6.29 -20.49 4.78
CA ARG A 557 6.83 -19.12 4.68
C ARG A 557 6.09 -18.28 3.66
N ALA A 558 5.87 -18.83 2.45
CA ALA A 558 5.11 -18.16 1.40
C ALA A 558 3.67 -17.81 1.83
N ALA A 559 3.10 -18.55 2.79
CA ALA A 559 1.78 -18.27 3.36
C ALA A 559 1.79 -17.32 4.58
N GLY A 560 2.95 -16.77 4.95
CA GLY A 560 3.16 -15.94 6.16
C GLY A 560 3.18 -16.73 7.47
N LEU A 561 3.35 -18.06 7.42
CA LEU A 561 3.30 -18.97 8.56
C LEU A 561 4.72 -19.35 9.06
N GLU A 562 5.56 -18.35 9.28
CA GLU A 562 6.95 -18.57 9.73
C GLU A 562 7.04 -18.90 11.22
N ARG A 563 6.09 -18.39 12.02
CA ARG A 563 6.02 -18.59 13.46
C ARG A 563 4.70 -19.26 13.84
N ILE A 564 4.76 -20.52 14.30
CA ILE A 564 3.57 -21.39 14.42
C ILE A 564 3.53 -22.21 15.71
N ARG A 565 2.32 -22.63 16.09
CA ARG A 565 2.08 -23.73 17.03
C ARG A 565 1.81 -24.99 16.22
N LEU A 566 2.71 -25.97 16.27
CA LEU A 566 2.68 -27.13 15.38
C LEU A 566 1.92 -28.31 16.00
N VAL A 567 0.91 -28.82 15.30
CA VAL A 567 0.15 -30.02 15.69
C VAL A 567 0.86 -31.29 15.22
N THR A 568 1.67 -31.92 16.07
CA THR A 568 2.45 -33.11 15.73
C THR A 568 2.77 -34.00 16.93
N ASN A 569 2.80 -35.32 16.70
CA ASN A 569 3.34 -36.31 17.64
C ASN A 569 4.77 -36.75 17.25
N ASN A 570 5.30 -36.24 16.14
CA ASN A 570 6.62 -36.60 15.60
C ASN A 570 7.63 -35.49 15.89
N PRO A 571 8.60 -35.69 16.80
CA PRO A 571 9.63 -34.69 17.09
C PRO A 571 10.54 -34.41 15.88
N ALA A 572 10.93 -35.44 15.12
CA ALA A 572 11.79 -35.28 13.95
C ALA A 572 11.18 -34.40 12.84
N LYS A 573 9.83 -34.34 12.77
CA LYS A 573 9.15 -33.38 11.88
C LYS A 573 9.37 -31.94 12.35
N ALA A 574 9.28 -31.69 13.65
CA ALA A 574 9.49 -30.36 14.19
C ALA A 574 10.93 -29.92 13.95
N ASP A 575 11.90 -30.81 14.13
CA ASP A 575 13.31 -30.52 13.89
C ASP A 575 13.58 -30.21 12.42
N GLY A 576 13.07 -31.03 11.48
CA GLY A 576 13.21 -30.76 10.05
C GLY A 576 12.59 -29.42 9.61
N LEU A 577 11.45 -29.02 10.18
CA LEU A 577 10.85 -27.71 9.87
C LEU A 577 11.69 -26.55 10.46
N ARG A 578 12.27 -26.71 11.65
CA ARG A 578 13.17 -25.71 12.26
C ARG A 578 14.47 -25.54 11.49
N GLU A 579 15.05 -26.63 11.01
CA GLU A 579 16.25 -26.61 10.15
C GLU A 579 16.01 -25.82 8.86
N HIS A 580 14.77 -25.82 8.38
CA HIS A 580 14.31 -25.01 7.26
C HIS A 580 13.63 -23.71 7.71
N GLY A 581 13.96 -23.14 8.87
CA GLY A 581 13.65 -21.75 9.23
C GLY A 581 12.24 -21.48 9.75
N ILE A 582 11.48 -22.49 10.18
CA ILE A 582 10.18 -22.28 10.84
C ILE A 582 10.36 -22.18 12.36
N ASP A 583 9.91 -21.06 12.95
CA ASP A 583 9.88 -20.86 14.41
C ASP A 583 8.66 -21.57 15.03
N ILE A 584 8.90 -22.75 15.61
CA ILE A 584 7.87 -23.52 16.31
C ILE A 584 7.87 -23.14 17.79
N VAL A 585 6.90 -22.31 18.18
CA VAL A 585 6.77 -21.79 19.55
C VAL A 585 6.12 -22.78 20.52
N GLU A 586 5.35 -23.73 20.00
CA GLU A 586 4.64 -24.73 20.81
C GLU A 586 4.39 -26.00 19.98
N LEU A 587 4.48 -27.17 20.63
CA LEU A 587 4.08 -28.46 20.06
C LEU A 587 2.76 -28.91 20.68
N LEU A 588 1.73 -29.01 19.85
CA LEU A 588 0.40 -29.46 20.25
C LEU A 588 0.21 -30.94 19.86
N PRO A 589 -0.39 -31.77 20.73
CA PRO A 589 -0.58 -33.18 20.43
C PRO A 589 -1.59 -33.37 19.29
N ALA A 590 -1.31 -34.33 18.41
CA ALA A 590 -2.25 -34.78 17.39
C ALA A 590 -3.06 -35.97 17.93
N PRO A 591 -4.40 -35.93 17.93
CA PRO A 591 -5.20 -37.07 18.36
C PRO A 591 -4.89 -38.32 17.55
N ALA A 592 -4.64 -39.45 18.22
CA ALA A 592 -4.35 -40.73 17.59
C ALA A 592 -5.27 -41.79 18.20
N PRO A 593 -6.43 -42.09 17.57
CA PRO A 593 -7.33 -43.11 18.09
C PRO A 593 -6.64 -44.47 18.10
N VAL A 594 -6.53 -45.08 19.28
CA VAL A 594 -5.95 -46.42 19.44
C VAL A 594 -7.03 -47.45 19.17
N THR A 595 -6.72 -48.39 18.29
CA THR A 595 -7.57 -49.54 17.94
C THR A 595 -6.73 -50.82 18.00
N GLU A 596 -7.38 -51.97 18.00
CA GLU A 596 -6.67 -53.25 17.92
C GLU A 596 -5.77 -53.38 16.67
N HIS A 597 -6.13 -52.69 15.58
CA HIS A 597 -5.41 -52.77 14.30
C HIS A 597 -4.17 -51.88 14.22
N ASN A 598 -4.10 -50.80 14.99
CA ASN A 598 -2.95 -49.87 14.95
C ASN A 598 -2.11 -49.86 16.24
N LEU A 599 -2.52 -50.57 17.30
CA LEU A 599 -1.81 -50.58 18.58
C LEU A 599 -0.32 -50.94 18.42
N ALA A 600 -0.01 -52.00 17.66
CA ALA A 600 1.37 -52.41 17.40
C ALA A 600 2.16 -51.32 16.66
N TYR A 601 1.56 -50.73 15.62
CA TYR A 601 2.17 -49.66 14.84
C TYR A 601 2.45 -48.40 15.69
N LEU A 602 1.50 -48.00 16.53
CA LEU A 602 1.65 -46.85 17.43
C LEU A 602 2.72 -47.10 18.51
N ARG A 603 2.80 -48.33 19.04
CA ARG A 603 3.90 -48.73 19.96
C ARG A 603 5.24 -48.63 19.27
N THR A 604 5.38 -49.13 18.03
CA THR A 604 6.63 -48.99 17.27
C THR A 604 7.01 -47.53 17.05
N LYS A 605 6.06 -46.65 16.73
CA LYS A 605 6.32 -45.20 16.61
C LYS A 605 6.85 -44.59 17.91
N ARG A 606 6.26 -44.94 19.05
CA ARG A 606 6.72 -44.45 20.36
C ARG A 606 8.10 -45.01 20.69
N ASP A 607 8.25 -46.33 20.66
CA ASP A 607 9.40 -47.05 21.21
C ASP A 607 10.64 -46.94 20.31
N ARG A 608 10.46 -46.89 18.97
CA ARG A 608 11.57 -46.87 18.01
C ARG A 608 11.78 -45.54 17.30
N MET A 609 10.76 -44.69 17.22
CA MET A 609 10.83 -43.42 16.47
C MET A 609 10.67 -42.18 17.36
N GLY A 610 10.53 -42.36 18.68
CA GLY A 610 10.45 -41.25 19.65
C GLY A 610 9.15 -40.46 19.59
N HIS A 611 8.09 -40.98 18.98
CA HIS A 611 6.82 -40.26 18.91
C HIS A 611 6.16 -40.16 20.29
N THR A 612 5.60 -38.99 20.60
CA THR A 612 4.76 -38.79 21.79
C THR A 612 3.32 -39.12 21.42
N VAL A 613 2.83 -40.30 21.79
CA VAL A 613 1.45 -40.74 21.52
C VAL A 613 0.66 -40.78 22.83
N PRO A 614 -0.22 -39.79 23.09
CA PRO A 614 -1.01 -39.75 24.32
C PRO A 614 -1.94 -40.98 24.46
N GLY A 615 -2.03 -41.55 25.66
CA GLY A 615 -2.98 -42.62 25.98
C GLY A 615 -2.57 -44.03 25.52
N LEU A 616 -1.27 -44.30 25.37
CA LEU A 616 -0.73 -45.57 24.89
C LEU A 616 -0.08 -46.46 25.99
N ASP A 617 -0.32 -46.12 27.26
CA ASP A 617 0.22 -46.83 28.43
C ASP A 617 -0.49 -48.16 28.72
#